data_AF-A0AAD9KVD9-F1
#
_entry.id   AF-A0AAD9KVD9-F1
#
_cell.length_a   1.000
_cell.length_b   1.000
_cell.length_c   1.000
_cell.angle_alpha   90.00
_cell.angle_beta   90.00
_cell.angle_gamma   90.00
#
_symmetry.space_group_name_H-M   'P 1'
#
loop_
_entity.id
_entity.type
_entity.pdbx_description
1 polymer ?
#
loop_
_entity_poly.entity_id
_entity_poly.type
_entity_poly.pdbx_seq_one_letter_code
_entity_poly.pdbx_strand_id
1 'polypeptide(L)'
;MYAPTMTNPDENKEAFYNQLTSVLSGVPRTDKLLLIGDFNVKIGGENDKWPLVMGKHGIGKYNSNGELLLALCSEFELIVTNSMFKQKDERKTTWIHPSRH
;
A
#
# COMPACT_ATOMS: atom_id res chain seq x y z
N MET A 1 8.04 -0.47 -8.62
CA MET A 1 8.32 0.62 -7.66
C MET A 1 8.99 0.04 -6.42
N TYR A 2 9.87 0.80 -5.76
CA TYR A 2 10.47 0.42 -4.49
C TYR A 2 10.36 1.62 -3.54
N ALA A 3 9.47 1.54 -2.55
CA ALA A 3 9.25 2.63 -1.60
C ALA A 3 10.27 2.60 -0.45
N PRO A 4 10.50 3.72 0.25
CA PRO A 4 11.35 3.74 1.43
C PRO A 4 10.89 2.75 2.52
N THR A 5 11.83 2.18 3.26
CA THR A 5 11.53 1.32 4.40
C THR A 5 11.05 2.14 5.59
N MET A 6 10.52 1.48 6.62
CA MET A 6 10.09 2.18 7.85
C MET A 6 11.24 2.90 8.56
N THR A 7 12.47 2.42 8.41
CA THR A 7 13.67 2.97 9.08
C THR A 7 14.30 4.12 8.34
N ASN A 8 13.84 4.42 7.12
CA ASN A 8 14.27 5.63 6.43
C ASN A 8 13.74 6.89 7.14
N PRO A 9 14.46 8.02 7.06
CA PRO A 9 13.99 9.31 7.56
C PRO A 9 12.64 9.70 6.96
N ASP A 10 11.84 10.45 7.70
CA ASP A 10 10.50 10.83 7.27
C ASP A 10 10.55 11.78 6.07
N GLU A 11 11.60 12.60 5.94
CA GLU A 11 11.83 13.46 4.78
C GLU A 11 11.96 12.64 3.49
N ASN A 12 12.58 11.45 3.56
CA ASN A 12 12.70 10.57 2.39
C ASN A 12 11.37 9.92 2.02
N LYS A 13 10.53 9.58 3.02
CA LYS A 13 9.18 9.04 2.80
C LYS A 13 8.30 10.12 2.19
N GLU A 14 8.33 11.32 2.75
CA GLU A 14 7.57 12.47 2.25
C GLU A 14 7.97 12.82 0.81
N ALA A 15 9.27 12.92 0.53
CA ALA A 15 9.76 13.18 -0.83
C ALA A 15 9.27 12.11 -1.83
N PHE A 16 9.31 10.83 -1.45
CA PHE A 16 8.83 9.74 -2.28
C PHE A 16 7.33 9.85 -2.57
N TYR A 17 6.50 10.03 -1.55
CA TYR A 17 5.05 10.13 -1.73
C TYR A 17 4.64 11.40 -2.45
N ASN A 18 5.30 12.53 -2.21
CA ASN A 18 5.08 13.78 -2.96
C ASN A 18 5.40 13.62 -4.45
N GLN A 19 6.53 12.96 -4.77
CA GLN A 19 6.87 12.67 -6.17
C GLN A 19 5.84 11.74 -6.81
N LEU A 20 5.40 10.70 -6.09
CA LEU A 20 4.38 9.79 -6.57
C LEU A 20 3.06 10.51 -6.83
N THR A 21 2.57 11.33 -5.90
CA THR A 21 1.37 12.16 -6.05
C THR A 21 1.45 13.06 -7.28
N SER A 22 2.61 13.68 -7.53
CA SER A 22 2.83 14.51 -8.72
C SER A 22 2.70 13.72 -10.02
N VAL A 23 3.29 12.53 -10.09
CA VAL A 23 3.16 11.64 -11.26
C VAL A 23 1.73 11.18 -11.45
N LEU A 24 1.04 10.78 -10.37
CA LEU A 24 -0.35 10.32 -10.42
C LEU A 24 -1.32 11.41 -10.89
N SER A 25 -1.09 12.65 -10.44
CA SER A 25 -1.89 13.81 -10.82
C SER A 25 -1.78 14.16 -12.31
N GLY A 26 -0.69 13.77 -12.96
CA GLY A 26 -0.47 13.94 -14.40
C GLY A 26 -1.16 12.89 -15.26
N VAL A 27 -1.68 11.80 -14.68
CA VAL A 27 -2.34 10.73 -15.43
C VAL A 27 -3.77 11.16 -15.80
N PRO A 28 -4.18 11.11 -17.08
CA PRO A 28 -5.56 11.38 -17.47
C PRO A 28 -6.52 10.43 -16.77
N ARG A 29 -7.66 10.95 -16.28
CA ARG A 29 -8.70 10.13 -15.61
C ARG A 29 -9.31 9.05 -16.50
N THR A 30 -9.15 9.15 -17.82
CA THR A 30 -9.62 8.14 -18.78
C THR A 30 -8.73 6.90 -18.82
N ASP A 31 -7.49 7.02 -18.32
CA ASP A 31 -6.51 5.96 -18.43
C ASP A 31 -6.61 5.02 -17.23
N LYS A 32 -6.30 3.74 -17.47
CA LYS A 32 -6.27 2.74 -16.40
C LYS A 32 -4.90 2.72 -15.78
N LEU A 33 -4.83 3.04 -14.49
CA LEU A 33 -3.60 3.01 -13.73
C LEU A 33 -3.40 1.67 -13.00
N LEU A 34 -2.19 1.13 -13.09
CA LEU A 34 -1.75 -0.01 -12.28
C LEU A 34 -0.41 0.30 -11.62
N LEU A 35 -0.41 0.35 -10.30
CA LEU A 35 0.80 0.52 -9.51
C LEU A 35 1.32 -0.84 -9.04
N ILE A 36 2.55 -1.18 -9.45
CA ILE A 36 3.21 -2.45 -9.09
C ILE A 36 4.56 -2.15 -8.47
N GLY A 37 4.84 -2.80 -7.35
CA GLY A 37 6.12 -2.69 -6.69
C GLY A 37 6.12 -3.24 -5.28
N ASP A 38 7.27 -3.12 -4.65
CA ASP A 38 7.43 -3.30 -3.22
C ASP A 38 7.31 -1.93 -2.54
N PHE A 39 6.20 -1.73 -1.82
CA PHE A 39 5.95 -0.49 -1.10
C PHE A 39 6.48 -0.52 0.34
N ASN A 40 7.12 -1.61 0.78
CA ASN A 40 7.62 -1.75 2.16
C ASN A 40 6.54 -1.46 3.22
N VAL A 41 5.28 -1.83 2.93
CA VAL A 41 4.11 -1.59 3.79
C VAL A 41 3.57 -2.87 4.39
N LYS A 42 2.87 -2.70 5.52
CA LYS A 42 1.82 -3.61 5.94
C LYS A 42 0.51 -2.85 5.84
N ILE A 43 -0.45 -3.36 5.07
CA ILE A 43 -1.77 -2.74 4.90
C ILE A 43 -2.78 -3.21 5.96
N GLY A 44 -2.47 -4.27 6.70
CA GLY A 44 -3.34 -4.81 7.74
C GLY A 44 -4.61 -5.49 7.20
N GLY A 45 -5.54 -5.79 8.12
CA GLY A 45 -6.89 -6.31 7.84
C GLY A 45 -8.00 -5.40 8.38
N GLU A 46 -7.68 -4.15 8.74
CA GLU A 46 -8.63 -3.16 9.29
C GLU A 46 -9.43 -2.48 8.17
N ASN A 47 -10.14 -3.26 7.34
CA ASN A 47 -10.86 -2.78 6.15
C ASN A 47 -11.95 -1.74 6.50
N ASP A 48 -12.51 -1.79 7.71
CA ASP A 48 -13.57 -0.87 8.14
C ASP A 48 -13.09 0.60 8.21
N LYS A 49 -11.77 0.82 8.37
CA LYS A 49 -11.17 2.16 8.34
C LYS A 49 -10.93 2.67 6.92
N TRP A 50 -10.82 1.76 5.94
CA TRP A 50 -10.50 2.06 4.55
C TRP A 50 -11.42 1.32 3.57
N PRO A 51 -12.75 1.45 3.71
CA PRO A 51 -13.73 0.54 3.07
C PRO A 51 -13.76 0.65 1.53
N LEU A 52 -13.31 1.76 0.96
CA LEU A 52 -13.27 1.98 -0.50
C LEU A 52 -11.95 1.54 -1.14
N VAL A 53 -10.89 1.43 -0.34
CA VAL A 53 -9.52 1.17 -0.80
C VAL A 53 -9.10 -0.27 -0.54
N MET A 54 -9.55 -0.84 0.58
CA MET A 54 -9.17 -2.17 1.02
C MET A 54 -10.28 -3.20 0.82
N GLY A 55 -9.86 -4.39 0.40
CA GLY A 55 -10.67 -5.58 0.40
C GLY A 55 -10.72 -6.28 1.77
N LYS A 56 -11.64 -7.26 1.88
CA LYS A 56 -11.96 -7.99 3.12
C LYS A 56 -10.92 -9.03 3.53
N HIS A 57 -9.82 -9.17 2.79
CA HIS A 57 -8.88 -10.29 2.96
C HIS A 57 -7.49 -9.85 3.39
N GLY A 58 -7.29 -8.58 3.75
CA GLY A 58 -6.08 -8.12 4.42
C GLY A 58 -5.83 -8.84 5.76
N ILE A 59 -4.58 -8.84 6.25
CA ILE A 59 -4.17 -9.51 7.48
C ILE A 59 -3.26 -8.64 8.35
N GLY A 60 -3.41 -8.78 9.66
CA GLY A 60 -2.62 -8.06 10.66
C GLY A 60 -3.02 -6.59 10.81
N LYS A 61 -2.09 -5.77 11.32
CA LYS A 61 -2.26 -4.33 11.50
C LYS A 61 -1.43 -3.57 10.48
N TYR A 62 -1.93 -2.44 9.98
CA TYR A 62 -1.13 -1.59 9.12
C TYR A 62 -0.02 -0.88 9.91
N ASN A 63 1.11 -0.62 9.25
CA ASN A 63 2.16 0.23 9.79
C ASN A 63 2.03 1.67 9.27
N SER A 64 2.87 2.58 9.74
CA SER A 64 2.86 3.99 9.30
C SER A 64 3.02 4.14 7.78
N ASN A 65 3.91 3.37 7.15
CA ASN A 65 4.03 3.37 5.69
C ASN A 65 2.75 2.85 5.00
N GLY A 66 2.06 1.88 5.60
CA GLY A 66 0.78 1.37 5.12
C GLY A 66 -0.32 2.41 5.19
N GLU A 67 -0.35 3.22 6.25
CA GLU A 67 -1.28 4.34 6.37
C GLU A 67 -1.04 5.40 5.28
N LEU A 68 0.21 5.75 5.00
CA LEU A 68 0.56 6.66 3.90
C LEU A 68 0.09 6.13 2.53
N LEU A 69 0.32 4.84 2.27
CA LEU A 69 -0.15 4.23 1.02
C LEU A 69 -1.67 4.19 0.92
N LEU A 70 -2.37 3.87 2.01
CA LEU A 70 -3.83 3.82 2.04
C LEU A 70 -4.45 5.20 1.85
N ALA A 71 -3.86 6.25 2.44
CA ALA A 71 -4.26 7.64 2.21
C ALA A 71 -4.10 8.04 0.75
N LEU A 72 -2.94 7.76 0.13
CA LEU A 72 -2.69 8.00 -1.28
C LEU A 72 -3.70 7.25 -2.17
N CYS A 73 -3.94 5.96 -1.89
CA CYS A 73 -4.91 5.19 -2.63
C CYS A 73 -6.33 5.76 -2.49
N SER A 74 -6.69 6.28 -1.31
CA SER A 74 -7.97 6.97 -1.11
C SER A 74 -8.07 8.26 -1.91
N GLU A 75 -6.98 9.03 -2.02
CA GLU A 75 -6.93 10.29 -2.77
C GLU A 75 -7.09 10.07 -4.29
N PHE A 76 -6.48 9.01 -4.82
CA PHE A 76 -6.47 8.69 -6.25
C PHE A 76 -7.47 7.59 -6.66
N GLU A 77 -8.43 7.26 -5.78
CA GLU A 77 -9.47 6.24 -6.01
C GLU A 77 -8.89 4.87 -6.43
N LEU A 78 -7.74 4.51 -5.85
CA LEU A 78 -7.05 3.25 -6.10
C LEU A 78 -7.44 2.19 -5.09
N ILE A 79 -7.43 0.93 -5.55
CA ILE A 79 -7.78 -0.23 -4.74
C ILE A 79 -6.54 -1.11 -4.52
N VAL A 80 -6.33 -1.54 -3.28
CA VAL A 80 -5.25 -2.44 -2.91
C VAL A 80 -5.63 -3.88 -3.25
N THR A 81 -5.26 -4.30 -4.45
CA THR A 81 -5.65 -5.60 -5.04
C THR A 81 -5.24 -6.83 -4.21
N ASN A 82 -4.11 -6.80 -3.51
CA ASN A 82 -3.65 -7.90 -2.65
C ASN A 82 -4.63 -8.22 -1.50
N SER A 83 -5.49 -7.28 -1.12
CA SER A 83 -6.50 -7.46 -0.07
C SER A 83 -7.88 -7.89 -0.61
N MET A 84 -8.05 -7.93 -1.94
CA MET A 84 -9.35 -8.16 -2.59
C MET A 84 -9.74 -9.63 -2.72
N PHE A 85 -8.76 -10.53 -2.75
CA PHE A 85 -9.00 -11.94 -3.04
C PHE A 85 -8.80 -12.83 -1.82
N LYS A 86 -9.72 -13.78 -1.62
CA LYS A 86 -9.58 -14.79 -0.56
C LYS A 86 -8.43 -15.72 -0.91
N GLN A 87 -7.41 -15.74 -0.04
CA GLN A 87 -6.27 -16.65 -0.13
C GLN A 87 -5.99 -17.29 1.24
N LYS A 88 -5.15 -18.32 1.26
CA LYS A 88 -4.58 -18.84 2.52
C LYS A 88 -3.67 -17.78 3.13
N ASP A 89 -3.64 -17.66 4.46
CA ASP A 89 -2.86 -16.61 5.13
C ASP A 89 -1.36 -16.66 4.79
N GLU A 90 -0.81 -17.86 4.60
CA GLU A 90 0.56 -18.11 4.13
C GLU A 90 0.89 -17.46 2.78
N ARG A 91 -0.12 -17.13 1.96
CA ARG A 91 0.02 -16.58 0.61
C ARG A 91 -0.32 -15.10 0.52
N LYS A 92 -0.84 -14.50 1.60
CA LYS A 92 -1.25 -13.09 1.64
C LYS A 92 -0.10 -12.13 1.90
N THR A 93 1.00 -12.63 2.46
CA THR A 93 2.23 -11.86 2.64
C THR A 93 3.21 -12.17 1.52
N THR A 94 3.77 -11.13 0.93
CA THR A 94 4.85 -11.26 -0.07
C THR A 94 6.24 -11.37 0.57
N TRP A 95 6.34 -11.11 1.87
CA TRP A 95 7.60 -11.13 2.61
C TRP A 95 7.39 -11.53 4.08
N ILE A 96 8.33 -12.32 4.61
CA ILE A 96 8.39 -12.76 6.01
C ILE A 96 9.81 -12.53 6.52
N HIS A 97 9.95 -11.97 7.73
CA HIS A 97 11.26 -11.75 8.32
C HIS A 97 11.98 -13.10 8.55
N PRO A 98 13.27 -13.25 8.18
CA PRO A 98 13.99 -14.53 8.29
C PRO A 98 14.01 -15.10 9.72
N SER A 99 14.02 -14.25 10.74
CA SER A 99 14.01 -14.63 12.15
C SER A 99 12.65 -15.07 12.71
N ARG A 100 11.65 -15.29 11.86
CA ARG A 100 10.29 -15.72 12.27
C ARG A 100 10.11 -17.24 12.24
N HIS A 101 11.21 -17.99 12.18
CA HIS A 101 11.28 -19.45 12.33
C HIS A 101 11.47 -19.85 13.79
#